data_AF-A0A3D4Z5Q5-F1
#
_entry.id   AF-A0A3D4Z5Q5-F1
#
_cell.length_a   1.000
_cell.length_b   1.000
_cell.length_c   1.000
_cell.angle_alpha   90.00
_cell.angle_beta   90.00
_cell.angle_gamma   90.00
#
_symmetry.space_group_name_H-M   'P 1'
#
loop_
_entity.id
_entity.type
_entity.pdbx_description
1 polymer ?
#
loop_
_entity_poly.entity_id
_entity_poly.type
_entity_poly.pdbx_seq_one_letter_code
_entity_poly.pdbx_strand_id
1 'polypeptide(L)' 'MMKIGVNSTFIIALVGLFSGMVFALQTGSAFRIFNAESLVGSTVGIALSRELAPVFTALMIVARAGSAMAAEIGTM' A
#
# COMPACT_ATOMS: atom_id res chain seq x y z
N MET A 1 -2.74 20.36 7.38
CA MET A 1 -2.23 18.99 7.61
C MET A 1 -3.33 17.97 7.94
N MET A 2 -4.23 18.22 8.90
CA MET A 2 -5.29 17.27 9.29
C MET A 2 -6.19 16.78 8.14
N LYS A 3 -6.67 17.69 7.27
CA LYS A 3 -7.59 17.37 6.15
C LYS A 3 -7.00 16.41 5.11
N ILE A 4 -5.68 16.46 4.89
CA ILE A 4 -4.97 15.73 3.83
C ILE A 4 -4.29 14.49 4.39
N GLY A 5 -3.54 14.61 5.50
CA GLY A 5 -2.77 13.51 6.08
C GLY A 5 -3.65 12.48 6.78
N VAL A 6 -4.34 12.89 7.85
CA VAL A 6 -5.10 11.99 8.74
C VAL A 6 -6.24 11.29 8.01
N ASN A 7 -6.93 12.01 7.12
CA ASN A 7 -8.03 11.44 6.37
C ASN A 7 -7.60 10.44 5.28
N SER A 8 -6.34 10.44 4.87
CA SER A 8 -5.80 9.49 3.89
C SER A 8 -5.27 8.22 4.55
N THR A 9 -4.91 8.29 5.84
CA THR A 9 -4.32 7.18 6.59
C THR A 9 -5.20 5.93 6.60
N PHE A 10 -6.53 6.08 6.72
CA PHE A 10 -7.46 4.95 6.73
C PHE A 10 -7.44 4.18 5.39
N ILE A 11 -7.47 4.89 4.27
CA ILE A 11 -7.49 4.30 2.93
C ILE A 11 -6.15 3.60 2.65
N ILE A 12 -5.04 4.24 3.03
CA ILE A 12 -3.69 3.68 2.86
C ILE A 12 -3.55 2.39 3.68
N ALA A 13 -4.01 2.37 4.94
CA ALA A 13 -3.96 1.20 5.80
C ALA A 13 -4.81 0.04 5.25
N LEU A 14 -6.01 0.34 4.74
CA LEU A 14 -6.92 -0.66 4.20
C LEU A 14 -6.34 -1.33 2.95
N VAL A 15 -5.79 -0.55 2.02
CA VAL A 15 -5.14 -1.10 0.82
C VAL A 15 -3.84 -1.83 1.15
N GLY A 16 -3.01 -1.28 2.04
CA GLY A 16 -1.78 -1.95 2.49
C GLY A 16 -2.05 -3.31 3.13
N LEU A 17 -3.12 -3.43 3.92
CA LEU A 17 -3.51 -4.68 4.56
C LEU A 17 -3.95 -5.74 3.53
N PHE A 18 -4.88 -5.40 2.63
CA PHE A 18 -5.36 -6.38 1.64
C PHE A 18 -4.29 -6.74 0.61
N SER A 19 -3.52 -5.77 0.10
CA SER A 19 -2.39 -6.08 -0.79
C SER A 19 -1.33 -6.92 -0.10
N GLY A 20 -1.03 -6.66 1.18
CA GLY A 20 -0.09 -7.46 1.96
C GLY A 20 -0.55 -8.91 2.15
N MET A 21 -1.84 -9.13 2.45
CA MET A 21 -2.41 -10.48 2.56
C MET A 21 -2.31 -11.25 1.24
N VAL A 22 -2.67 -10.62 0.13
CA VAL A 22 -2.60 -11.25 -1.20
C VAL A 22 -1.15 -11.57 -1.57
N PHE A 23 -0.22 -10.64 -1.33
CA PHE A 23 1.20 -10.84 -1.61
C PHE A 23 1.76 -12.00 -0.78
N ALA A 24 1.46 -12.06 0.51
CA ALA A 24 1.90 -13.15 1.37
C ALA A 24 1.39 -14.53 0.91
N LEU A 25 0.12 -14.63 0.50
CA LEU A 25 -0.46 -15.88 -0.02
C LEU A 25 0.21 -16.32 -1.34
N GLN A 26 0.47 -15.36 -2.24
CA GLN A 26 1.10 -15.65 -3.52
C GLN A 26 2.58 -16.03 -3.35
N THR A 27 3.31 -15.30 -2.50
CA THR A 27 4.72 -15.58 -2.19
C THR A 27 4.85 -16.93 -1.46
N GLY A 28 3.96 -17.26 -0.53
CA GLY A 28 3.93 -18.56 0.12
C GLY A 28 3.75 -19.71 -0.88
N SER A 29 2.81 -19.56 -1.80
CA SER A 29 2.57 -20.55 -2.86
C SER A 29 3.78 -20.71 -3.80
N ALA A 30 4.49 -19.62 -4.10
CA ALA A 30 5.69 -19.63 -4.93
C ALA A 30 6.88 -20.35 -4.23
N PHE A 31 7.15 -20.03 -2.97
CA PHE A 31 8.25 -20.64 -2.21
C PHE A 31 7.99 -22.10 -1.81
N ARG A 32 6.73 -22.54 -1.77
CA ARG A 32 6.38 -23.95 -1.55
C ARG A 32 6.95 -24.85 -2.65
N ILE A 33 7.08 -24.35 -3.88
CA ILE A 33 7.68 -25.08 -5.01
C ILE A 33 9.19 -25.30 -4.79
N PHE A 34 9.84 -24.37 -4.10
CA PHE A 34 11.28 -24.40 -3.82
C PHE A 34 11.62 -24.98 -2.44
N ASN A 35 10.64 -25.54 -1.70
CA ASN A 35 10.79 -26.00 -0.31
C ASN A 35 11.39 -24.93 0.64
N ALA A 36 11.15 -23.64 0.36
CA ALA A 36 11.77 -22.52 1.06
C ALA A 36 10.73 -21.63 1.76
N GLU A 37 9.74 -22.23 2.43
CA GLU A 37 8.65 -21.51 3.10
C GLU A 37 9.15 -20.57 4.22
N SER A 38 10.31 -20.84 4.82
CA SER A 38 10.91 -19.97 5.86
C SER A 38 11.31 -18.59 5.33
N LEU A 39 11.59 -18.44 4.02
CA LEU A 39 12.00 -17.17 3.42
C LEU A 39 10.82 -16.24 3.13
N VAL A 40 9.59 -16.77 3.08
CA VAL A 40 8.36 -16.03 2.74
C VAL A 40 8.24 -14.75 3.56
N GLY A 41 8.40 -14.84 4.89
CA GLY A 41 8.28 -13.68 5.77
C GLY A 41 9.31 -12.58 5.48
N SER A 42 10.57 -12.97 5.27
CA SER A 42 11.65 -12.03 4.97
C SER A 42 11.46 -11.33 3.62
N THR A 43 11.07 -12.09 2.58
CA THR A 43 10.81 -11.56 1.24
C THR A 43 9.63 -10.61 1.23
N VAL A 44 8.53 -11.01 1.88
CA VAL A 44 7.32 -10.18 2.00
C VAL A 44 7.62 -8.87 2.75
N GLY A 45 8.33 -8.95 3.87
CA GLY A 45 8.69 -7.77 4.65
C GLY A 45 9.57 -6.77 3.88
N ILE A 46 10.61 -7.26 3.19
CA ILE A 46 11.51 -6.40 2.41
C ILE A 46 10.80 -5.80 1.19
N ALA A 47 10.05 -6.60 0.43
CA ALA A 47 9.36 -6.15 -0.78
C ALA A 47 8.26 -5.12 -0.45
N LEU A 48 7.47 -5.37 0.60
CA LEU A 48 6.44 -4.42 1.03
C LEU A 48 7.04 -3.11 1.52
N SER A 49 8.11 -3.17 2.33
CA SER A 49 8.68 -1.94 2.92
C SER A 49 9.46 -1.09 1.92
N ARG A 50 10.23 -1.68 1.00
CA ARG A 50 11.06 -0.91 0.04
C ARG A 50 10.30 -0.43 -1.18
N GLU A 51 9.32 -1.18 -1.65
CA GLU A 51 8.71 -0.91 -2.95
C GLU A 51 7.23 -0.55 -2.81
N LEU A 52 6.43 -1.49 -2.34
CA LEU A 52 4.97 -1.37 -2.44
C LEU A 52 4.39 -0.32 -1.47
N ALA A 53 4.85 -0.28 -0.22
CA ALA A 53 4.36 0.68 0.77
C ALA A 53 4.59 2.15 0.37
N PRO A 54 5.80 2.58 -0.04
CA PRO A 54 6.01 3.96 -0.49
C PRO A 54 5.22 4.29 -1.77
N VAL A 55 5.14 3.35 -2.72
CA VAL A 55 4.37 3.55 -3.97
C VAL A 55 2.89 3.72 -3.69
N PHE A 56 2.27 2.82 -2.92
CA PHE A 56 0.85 2.91 -2.58
C PHE A 56 0.55 4.16 -1.76
N THR A 57 1.41 4.52 -0.81
CA THR A 57 1.24 5.73 0.00
C THR A 57 1.26 6.98 -0.86
N ALA A 58 2.25 7.12 -1.76
CA ALA A 58 2.34 8.27 -2.66
C ALA A 58 1.13 8.37 -3.58
N LEU A 59 0.74 7.26 -4.20
CA LEU A 59 -0.37 7.20 -5.16
C LEU A 59 -1.70 7.55 -4.48
N MET A 60 -1.94 7.02 -3.28
CA MET A 60 -3.17 7.27 -2.52
C MET A 60 -3.27 8.71 -2.02
N ILE A 61 -2.16 9.28 -1.53
CA ILE A 61 -2.13 10.68 -1.10
C ILE A 61 -2.42 11.59 -2.28
N VAL A 62 -1.77 11.38 -3.43
CA VAL A 62 -1.99 12.18 -4.64
C VAL A 62 -3.43 12.05 -5.13
N ALA A 63 -3.97 10.83 -5.22
CA ALA A 63 -5.33 10.60 -5.69
C ALA A 63 -6.36 11.35 -4.83
N ARG A 64 -6.29 11.23 -3.51
CA ARG A 64 -7.28 11.85 -2.63
C ARG A 64 -7.07 13.36 -2.48
N ALA A 65 -5.84 13.78 -2.19
CA ALA A 65 -5.52 15.18 -1.92
C ALA A 65 -5.61 16.02 -3.20
N GLY A 66 -5.11 15.49 -4.32
CA GLY A 66 -5.14 16.14 -5.63
C GLY A 66 -6.57 16.36 -6.11
N SER A 67 -7.44 15.35 -6.02
CA SER A 67 -8.86 15.51 -6.37
C SER A 67 -9.58 16.51 -5.47
N ALA A 68 -9.30 16.51 -4.17
CA ALA A 68 -9.90 17.48 -3.24
C ALA A 68 -9.48 18.93 -3.56
N MET A 69 -8.19 19.15 -3.87
CA MET A 69 -7.68 20.47 -4.26
C MET A 69 -8.25 20.92 -5.61
N ALA A 70 -8.30 20.04 -6.60
CA ALA A 70 -8.87 20.34 -7.90
C ALA A 70 -10.36 20.68 -7.81
N ALA A 71 -11.11 19.97 -6.97
CA ALA A 71 -12.52 20.27 -6.70
C ALA A 71 -12.69 21.62 -6.01
N GLU A 72 -11.86 21.94 -5.01
CA GLU A 72 -11.90 23.23 -4.31
C GLU A 72 -11.67 24.40 -5.28
N ILE A 73 -10.64 24.30 -6.14
CA ILE A 73 -10.36 25.32 -7.17
C ILE A 73 -11.49 25.40 -8.20
N GLY A 74 -12.06 24.28 -8.64
CA GLY A 74 -13.12 24.26 -9.65
C GLY A 74 -14.47 24.79 -9.17
N THR A 75 -14.69 24.87 -7.85
CA THR A 75 -15.93 25.39 -7.25
C THR A 75 -15.85 26.85 -6.81
N MET A 76 -14.66 27.45 -6.84
CA MET A 76 -14.42 28.89 -6.56
C MET A 76 -14.58 29.72 -7.83
#